data_AF-A0A517QDK6-F1
#
_entry.id   AF-A0A517QDK6-F1
#
_cell.length_a   1.000
_cell.length_b   1.000
_cell.length_c   1.000
_cell.angle_alpha   90.00
_cell.angle_beta   90.00
_cell.angle_gamma   90.00
#
_symmetry.space_group_name_H-M   'P 1'
#
loop_
_entity.id
_entity.type
_entity.pdbx_description
1 polymer ?
#
loop_
_entity_poly.entity_id
_entity_poly.type
_entity_poly.pdbx_seq_one_letter_code
_entity_poly.pdbx_strand_id
1 'polypeptide(L)'
;MKSRLRILLTNNTLAHREGSEMFLYEVARGLLRQGHLPVAYSTTLGALAEEFQRSTIPVINDLNSLQEPPDVIHAQHHLEAMAAMLRFPQTPVVYYCHGWLPWQERPAVFPTIAKYVAVDDLCRERLLTTPGITPEQITTLYNFVDLTRFQPRSPLPEQPKSALIFSNLASDQNYAGLIRAACYSRGIERVDLMGLGSGNMQMHPEELLPQYDVVFAKARCALEAMSVGCAVVVMECHGVGGLVTTQNMDAMRRLNFGVRTMQAAPLTEASIVNALSGYDATDAAAVSSWIRAQVDLEKYLEELESLYFDAYQSARTRTVAPERNLTAAANYLHSLAPLVKQQAQDEQRAAHFEQRSHLLEQQVQMLETQVQELQVELAQSARDSAHAQTTTMSQRGSLLQRLKQRLAAVHGRNET
;
A
#
# COMPACT_ATOMS: atom_id res chain seq x y z
N MET A 1 -8.98 3.31 40.94
CA MET A 1 -7.90 3.36 39.93
C MET A 1 -7.89 2.03 39.21
N LYS A 2 -7.98 2.02 37.88
CA LYS A 2 -7.83 0.78 37.09
C LYS A 2 -6.40 0.25 37.30
N SER A 3 -6.21 -1.07 37.33
CA SER A 3 -4.88 -1.64 37.58
C SER A 3 -3.99 -1.45 36.36
N ARG A 4 -2.77 -0.94 36.55
CA ARG A 4 -1.78 -0.81 35.50
C ARG A 4 -1.43 -2.20 34.89
N LEU A 5 -1.37 -2.27 33.56
CA LEU A 5 -1.00 -3.46 32.80
C LEU A 5 0.33 -3.22 32.05
N ARG A 6 1.14 -4.27 31.92
CA ARG A 6 2.23 -4.36 30.97
C ARG A 6 1.76 -5.07 29.70
N ILE A 7 1.88 -4.38 28.58
CA ILE A 7 1.25 -4.79 27.32
C ILE A 7 2.34 -4.94 26.26
N LEU A 8 2.54 -6.15 25.76
CA LEU A 8 3.44 -6.40 24.64
C LEU A 8 2.68 -6.21 23.33
N LEU A 9 3.15 -5.26 22.51
CA LEU A 9 2.56 -4.88 21.23
C LEU A 9 3.42 -5.45 20.10
N THR A 10 2.93 -6.44 19.34
CA THR A 10 3.71 -7.02 18.24
C THR A 10 3.52 -6.25 16.94
N ASN A 11 4.43 -6.34 15.98
CA ASN A 11 4.25 -5.84 14.61
C ASN A 11 5.27 -6.48 13.65
N ASN A 12 4.86 -6.87 12.44
CA ASN A 12 5.74 -7.33 11.35
C ASN A 12 6.98 -6.46 11.16
N THR A 13 6.81 -5.13 11.13
CA THR A 13 7.93 -4.18 11.07
C THR A 13 7.62 -2.95 11.91
N LEU A 14 8.65 -2.28 12.42
CA LEU A 14 8.61 -0.93 12.98
C LEU A 14 9.67 -0.06 12.28
N ALA A 15 9.92 -0.34 11.00
CA ALA A 15 10.90 0.40 10.21
C ALA A 15 10.34 1.68 9.58
N HIS A 16 9.11 1.62 9.07
CA HIS A 16 8.51 2.68 8.27
C HIS A 16 7.14 3.10 8.81
N ARG A 17 6.67 4.26 8.34
CA ARG A 17 5.35 4.81 8.68
C ARG A 17 4.29 4.26 7.72
N GLU A 18 3.80 3.07 8.03
CA GLU A 18 2.72 2.41 7.31
C GLU A 18 1.46 2.29 8.20
N GLY A 19 0.38 1.73 7.66
CA GLY A 19 -0.96 1.85 8.26
C GLY A 19 -1.11 1.17 9.63
N SER A 20 -0.61 -0.05 9.76
CA SER A 20 -0.66 -0.85 11.01
C SER A 20 0.44 -0.44 11.99
N GLU A 21 1.57 0.05 11.48
CA GLU A 21 2.67 0.64 12.23
C GLU A 21 2.25 1.91 12.94
N MET A 22 1.65 2.85 12.22
CA MET A 22 1.09 4.07 12.81
C MET A 22 -0.08 3.77 13.74
N PHE A 23 -0.85 2.70 13.49
CA PHE A 23 -1.96 2.28 14.34
C PHE A 23 -1.42 1.88 15.70
N LEU A 24 -0.41 1.00 15.71
CA LEU A 24 0.23 0.56 16.93
C LEU A 24 0.88 1.71 17.68
N TYR A 25 1.49 2.66 16.97
CA TYR A 25 2.13 3.82 17.58
C TYR A 25 1.14 4.70 18.33
N GLU A 26 -0.02 5.00 17.73
CA GLU A 26 -1.07 5.79 18.37
C GLU A 26 -1.71 5.04 19.55
N VAL A 27 -1.96 3.73 19.40
CA VAL A 27 -2.42 2.87 20.51
C VAL A 27 -1.42 2.89 21.66
N ALA A 28 -0.13 2.69 21.38
CA ALA A 28 0.90 2.63 22.40
C ALA A 28 1.02 3.95 23.18
N ARG A 29 0.99 5.09 22.47
CA ARG A 29 0.99 6.41 23.11
C ARG A 29 -0.27 6.63 23.95
N GLY A 30 -1.43 6.20 23.46
CA GLY A 30 -2.69 6.22 24.21
C GLY A 30 -2.62 5.44 25.51
N LEU A 31 -2.17 4.18 25.44
CA LEU A 31 -2.00 3.30 26.60
C LEU A 31 -1.00 3.88 27.62
N LEU A 32 0.10 4.49 27.14
CA LEU A 32 1.05 5.17 28.01
C LEU A 32 0.40 6.35 28.75
N ARG A 33 -0.41 7.17 28.06
CA ARG A 33 -1.17 8.28 28.69
C ARG A 33 -2.15 7.78 29.75
N GLN A 34 -2.76 6.61 29.54
CA GLN A 34 -3.66 5.97 30.49
C GLN A 34 -2.93 5.30 31.68
N GLY A 35 -1.59 5.35 31.70
CA GLY A 35 -0.76 4.86 32.81
C GLY A 35 -0.36 3.39 32.71
N HIS A 36 -0.54 2.75 31.55
CA HIS A 36 -0.05 1.40 31.27
C HIS A 36 1.43 1.38 30.86
N LEU A 37 1.98 0.18 30.69
CA LEU A 37 3.35 -0.06 30.23
C LEU A 37 3.36 -0.79 28.88
N PRO A 38 3.17 -0.07 27.77
CA PRO A 38 3.35 -0.65 26.46
C PRO A 38 4.84 -0.96 26.20
N VAL A 39 5.10 -2.08 25.55
CA VAL A 39 6.41 -2.45 24.99
C VAL A 39 6.17 -2.86 23.54
N ALA A 40 6.82 -2.22 22.59
CA ALA A 40 6.70 -2.56 21.18
C ALA A 40 7.74 -3.63 20.79
N TYR A 41 7.31 -4.61 20.00
CA TYR A 41 8.16 -5.70 19.52
C TYR A 41 8.02 -5.89 18.01
N SER A 42 9.16 -5.94 17.34
CA SER A 42 9.26 -6.33 15.93
C SER A 42 10.65 -6.85 15.61
N THR A 43 10.74 -7.80 14.68
CA THR A 43 12.02 -8.32 14.19
C THR A 43 12.77 -7.31 13.32
N THR A 44 12.06 -6.35 12.72
CA THR A 44 12.61 -5.32 11.84
C THR A 44 12.36 -3.93 12.42
N LEU A 45 13.42 -3.21 12.78
CA LEU A 45 13.34 -1.87 13.38
C LEU A 45 13.91 -0.80 12.44
N GLY A 46 13.44 0.44 12.60
CA GLY A 46 13.94 1.59 11.85
C GLY A 46 13.39 2.90 12.42
N ALA A 47 13.12 3.88 11.55
CA ALA A 47 12.80 5.25 11.97
C ALA A 47 11.60 5.32 12.93
N LEU A 48 10.57 4.51 12.71
CA LEU A 48 9.41 4.49 13.60
C LEU A 48 9.75 3.92 14.98
N ALA A 49 10.58 2.87 15.08
CA ALA A 49 11.04 2.36 16.37
C ALA A 49 11.73 3.45 17.21
N GLU A 50 12.50 4.34 16.59
CA GLU A 50 13.08 5.48 17.29
C GLU A 50 12.02 6.48 17.80
N GLU A 51 10.91 6.64 17.08
CA GLU A 51 9.79 7.49 17.53
C GLU A 51 9.09 6.92 18.77
N PHE A 52 8.89 5.60 18.82
CA PHE A 52 8.43 4.91 20.02
C PHE A 52 9.35 5.21 21.21
N GLN A 53 10.66 5.06 21.01
CA GLN A 53 11.66 5.32 22.05
C GLN A 53 11.70 6.79 22.49
N ARG A 54 11.60 7.73 21.55
CA ARG A 54 11.47 9.18 21.85
C ARG A 54 10.22 9.47 22.67
N SER A 55 9.16 8.69 22.50
CA SER A 55 7.94 8.73 23.32
C SER A 55 8.06 7.95 24.64
N THR A 56 9.26 7.52 25.03
CA THR A 56 9.56 6.72 26.23
C THR A 56 8.95 5.32 26.24
N ILE A 57 8.52 4.81 25.08
CA ILE A 57 7.99 3.45 24.93
C ILE A 57 9.16 2.53 24.57
N PRO A 58 9.46 1.49 25.38
CA PRO A 58 10.51 0.53 25.05
C PRO A 58 10.20 -0.20 23.74
N VAL A 59 11.23 -0.39 22.92
CA VAL A 59 11.17 -1.18 21.68
C VAL A 59 12.21 -2.28 21.75
N ILE A 60 11.80 -3.51 21.45
CA ILE A 60 12.67 -4.69 21.45
C ILE A 60 12.55 -5.45 20.12
N ASN A 61 13.64 -6.05 19.68
CA ASN A 61 13.67 -6.98 18.54
C ASN A 61 14.01 -8.43 18.96
N ASP A 62 14.34 -8.63 20.24
CA ASP A 62 14.49 -9.94 20.85
C ASP A 62 13.59 -10.01 22.10
N LEU A 63 12.63 -10.94 22.07
CA LEU A 63 11.71 -11.16 23.19
C LEU A 63 12.41 -11.58 24.48
N ASN A 64 13.66 -12.11 24.41
CA ASN A 64 14.46 -12.41 25.60
C ASN A 64 14.92 -11.16 26.35
N SER A 65 14.84 -9.99 25.73
CA SER A 65 15.13 -8.71 26.39
C SER A 65 14.06 -8.34 27.42
N LEU A 66 12.85 -8.87 27.29
CA LEU A 66 11.75 -8.62 28.22
C LEU A 66 11.81 -9.62 29.40
N GLN A 67 12.33 -9.15 30.54
CA GLN A 67 12.59 -9.99 31.72
C GLN A 67 11.34 -10.30 32.55
N GLU A 68 10.38 -9.39 32.57
CA GLU A 68 9.08 -9.61 33.22
C GLU A 68 8.03 -9.95 32.16
N PRO A 69 7.27 -11.04 32.32
CA PRO A 69 6.24 -11.38 31.35
C PRO A 69 5.20 -10.25 31.24
N PRO A 70 4.67 -9.99 30.04
CA PRO A 70 3.57 -9.07 29.88
C PRO A 70 2.30 -9.62 30.54
N ASP A 71 1.43 -8.72 31.01
CA ASP A 71 0.11 -9.06 31.51
C ASP A 71 -0.82 -9.45 30.35
N VAL A 72 -0.69 -8.78 29.20
CA VAL A 72 -1.44 -9.06 27.97
C VAL A 72 -0.54 -8.87 26.74
N ILE A 73 -0.74 -9.70 25.73
CA ILE A 73 -0.16 -9.50 24.39
C ILE A 73 -1.25 -8.89 23.48
N HIS A 74 -1.01 -7.68 22.98
CA HIS A 74 -1.69 -7.16 21.80
C HIS A 74 -0.97 -7.72 20.58
N ALA A 75 -1.54 -8.76 19.99
CA ALA A 75 -0.96 -9.46 18.88
C ALA A 75 -1.50 -8.88 17.57
N GLN A 76 -0.64 -8.27 16.77
CA GLN A 76 -0.89 -8.00 15.35
C GLN A 76 0.29 -8.54 14.51
N HIS A 77 -0.04 -8.93 13.28
CA HIS A 77 0.82 -9.61 12.31
C HIS A 77 1.37 -10.98 12.77
N HIS A 78 1.34 -11.91 11.82
CA HIS A 78 1.33 -13.35 12.11
C HIS A 78 2.56 -13.90 12.83
N LEU A 79 3.78 -13.64 12.34
CA LEU A 79 4.99 -14.27 12.87
C LEU A 79 5.40 -13.69 14.22
N GLU A 80 5.37 -12.37 14.38
CA GLU A 80 5.72 -11.71 15.64
C GLU A 80 4.74 -12.04 16.75
N ALA A 81 3.44 -12.11 16.43
CA ALA A 81 2.43 -12.61 17.36
C ALA A 81 2.73 -14.04 17.81
N MET A 82 3.02 -14.94 16.88
CA MET A 82 3.33 -16.34 17.19
C MET A 82 4.61 -16.48 18.03
N ALA A 83 5.67 -15.73 17.71
CA ALA A 83 6.90 -15.70 18.51
C ALA A 83 6.63 -15.22 19.95
N ALA A 84 5.85 -14.16 20.12
CA ALA A 84 5.47 -13.63 21.42
C ALA A 84 4.67 -14.66 22.24
N MET A 85 3.68 -15.31 21.62
CA MET A 85 2.87 -16.35 22.28
C MET A 85 3.68 -17.58 22.69
N LEU A 86 4.68 -17.98 21.91
CA LEU A 86 5.57 -19.09 22.25
C LEU A 86 6.55 -18.72 23.37
N ARG A 87 7.03 -17.48 23.42
CA ARG A 87 7.92 -17.00 24.50
C ARG A 87 7.18 -16.81 25.82
N PHE A 88 5.92 -16.40 25.77
CA PHE A 88 5.07 -16.14 26.94
C PHE A 88 3.79 -17.01 26.89
N PRO A 89 3.93 -18.34 27.04
CA PRO A 89 2.85 -19.31 26.77
C PRO A 89 1.72 -19.32 27.81
N GLN A 90 1.79 -18.46 28.82
CA GLN A 90 0.76 -18.26 29.84
C GLN A 90 0.13 -16.86 29.79
N THR A 91 0.65 -15.96 28.95
CA THR A 91 0.10 -14.61 28.82
C THR A 91 -1.11 -14.64 27.88
N PRO A 92 -2.28 -14.09 28.27
CA PRO A 92 -3.42 -13.98 27.38
C PRO A 92 -3.18 -13.02 26.22
N VAL A 93 -3.82 -13.32 25.09
CA VAL A 93 -3.61 -12.58 23.85
C VAL A 93 -4.94 -12.01 23.35
N VAL A 94 -4.90 -10.74 22.95
CA VAL A 94 -5.91 -10.09 22.10
C VAL A 94 -5.31 -9.99 20.70
N TYR A 95 -5.82 -10.79 19.77
CA TYR A 95 -5.25 -10.96 18.43
C TYR A 95 -6.02 -10.14 17.39
N TYR A 96 -5.33 -9.27 16.67
CA TYR A 96 -5.90 -8.42 15.63
C TYR A 96 -5.81 -9.05 14.24
N CYS A 97 -6.92 -8.95 13.50
CA CYS A 97 -7.02 -9.25 12.08
C CYS A 97 -7.12 -7.91 11.34
N HIS A 98 -6.02 -7.43 10.76
CA HIS A 98 -5.93 -6.13 10.09
C HIS A 98 -6.27 -6.17 8.61
N GLY A 99 -6.15 -7.33 7.97
CA GLY A 99 -6.39 -7.43 6.54
C GLY A 99 -6.75 -8.83 6.04
N TRP A 100 -6.93 -8.88 4.72
CA TRP A 100 -7.26 -10.11 3.99
C TRP A 100 -6.02 -10.72 3.32
N LEU A 101 -5.11 -9.87 2.86
CA LEU A 101 -3.86 -10.22 2.18
C LEU A 101 -2.78 -9.22 2.62
N PRO A 102 -1.49 -9.60 2.63
CA PRO A 102 -0.92 -10.89 2.18
C PRO A 102 -1.07 -12.03 3.22
N TRP A 103 -0.35 -13.15 3.07
CA TRP A 103 -0.46 -14.30 3.98
C TRP A 103 -0.12 -13.96 5.44
N GLN A 104 0.70 -12.91 5.67
CA GLN A 104 1.01 -12.36 6.99
C GLN A 104 -0.25 -11.83 7.72
N GLU A 105 -1.34 -11.59 6.99
CA GLU A 105 -2.67 -11.27 7.54
C GLU A 105 -3.51 -12.51 7.87
N ARG A 106 -2.95 -13.71 7.74
CA ARG A 106 -3.65 -14.95 8.11
C ARG A 106 -3.81 -14.99 9.64
N PRO A 107 -5.02 -15.15 10.17
CA PRO A 107 -5.22 -15.25 11.62
C PRO A 107 -4.49 -16.47 12.17
N ALA A 108 -3.74 -16.26 13.26
CA ALA A 108 -3.16 -17.36 14.01
C ALA A 108 -4.22 -18.02 14.90
N VAL A 109 -4.10 -19.33 15.10
CA VAL A 109 -4.93 -20.09 16.04
C VAL A 109 -4.02 -20.69 17.09
N PHE A 110 -4.12 -20.21 18.31
CA PHE A 110 -3.24 -20.61 19.41
C PHE A 110 -3.97 -20.61 20.75
N PRO A 111 -3.63 -21.51 21.71
CA PRO A 111 -4.42 -21.71 22.93
C PRO A 111 -4.56 -20.48 23.85
N THR A 112 -3.60 -19.55 23.82
CA THR A 112 -3.60 -18.36 24.68
C THR A 112 -4.38 -17.17 24.10
N ILE A 113 -4.91 -17.30 22.87
CA ILE A 113 -5.75 -16.26 22.27
C ILE A 113 -7.12 -16.26 22.93
N ALA A 114 -7.37 -15.22 23.73
CA ALA A 114 -8.62 -15.04 24.46
C ALA A 114 -9.68 -14.37 23.58
N LYS A 115 -9.27 -13.37 22.80
CA LYS A 115 -10.13 -12.58 21.93
C LYS A 115 -9.45 -12.31 20.60
N TYR A 116 -10.26 -12.29 19.54
CA TYR A 116 -9.90 -11.82 18.22
C TYR A 116 -10.60 -10.50 17.94
N VAL A 117 -9.84 -9.52 17.44
CA VAL A 117 -10.35 -8.21 17.04
C VAL A 117 -10.33 -8.12 15.51
N ALA A 118 -11.49 -7.93 14.91
CA ALA A 118 -11.62 -7.56 13.51
C ALA A 118 -11.66 -6.04 13.37
N VAL A 119 -10.89 -5.48 12.44
CA VAL A 119 -10.91 -4.02 12.18
C VAL A 119 -12.05 -3.57 11.26
N ASP A 120 -12.75 -4.54 10.65
CA ASP A 120 -13.90 -4.35 9.78
C ASP A 120 -14.73 -5.64 9.65
N ASP A 121 -15.88 -5.55 9.01
CA ASP A 121 -16.80 -6.67 8.82
C ASP A 121 -16.18 -7.74 7.88
N LEU A 122 -15.27 -7.37 6.97
CA LEU A 122 -14.59 -8.35 6.11
C LEU A 122 -13.60 -9.22 6.90
N CYS A 123 -12.84 -8.59 7.79
CA CYS A 123 -11.93 -9.26 8.72
C CYS A 123 -12.72 -10.10 9.72
N ARG A 124 -13.92 -9.67 10.11
CA ARG A 124 -14.83 -10.47 10.93
C ARG A 124 -15.26 -11.75 10.21
N GLU A 125 -15.67 -11.66 8.94
CA GLU A 125 -16.00 -12.83 8.13
C GLU A 125 -14.79 -13.77 7.93
N ARG A 126 -13.58 -13.20 7.78
CA ARG A 126 -12.34 -13.99 7.74
C ARG A 126 -12.12 -14.80 9.01
N LEU A 127 -12.34 -14.19 10.18
CA LEU A 127 -12.22 -14.87 11.47
C LEU A 127 -13.29 -15.96 11.64
N LEU A 128 -14.54 -15.67 11.27
CA LEU A 128 -15.65 -16.65 11.35
C LEU A 128 -15.44 -17.88 10.46
N THR A 129 -14.73 -17.71 9.34
CA THR A 129 -14.41 -18.79 8.40
C THR A 129 -13.07 -19.47 8.69
N THR A 130 -12.36 -19.06 9.75
CA THR A 130 -11.09 -19.67 10.15
C THR A 130 -11.33 -20.83 11.13
N PRO A 131 -10.99 -22.07 10.77
CA PRO A 131 -11.19 -23.22 11.66
C PRO A 131 -10.45 -23.05 13.00
N GLY A 132 -11.16 -23.30 14.10
CA GLY A 132 -10.62 -23.18 15.46
C GLY A 132 -10.89 -21.84 16.16
N ILE A 133 -11.58 -20.91 15.49
CA ILE A 133 -12.06 -19.66 16.09
C ILE A 133 -13.58 -19.75 16.26
N THR A 134 -14.09 -19.41 17.45
CA THR A 134 -15.55 -19.37 17.69
C THR A 134 -16.09 -17.94 17.65
N PRO A 135 -17.38 -17.73 17.30
CA PRO A 135 -17.98 -16.39 17.23
C PRO A 135 -17.85 -15.57 18.52
N GLU A 136 -17.90 -16.23 19.69
CA GLU A 136 -17.84 -15.59 21.02
C GLU A 136 -16.45 -15.02 21.34
N GLN A 137 -15.42 -15.49 20.63
CA GLN A 137 -14.07 -14.95 20.73
C GLN A 137 -13.89 -13.69 19.87
N ILE A 138 -14.78 -13.40 18.94
CA ILE A 138 -14.62 -12.32 17.95
C ILE A 138 -15.32 -11.06 18.43
N THR A 139 -14.63 -9.93 18.34
CA THR A 139 -15.17 -8.59 18.52
C THR A 139 -14.71 -7.72 17.35
N THR A 140 -15.58 -6.81 16.88
CA THR A 140 -15.19 -5.85 15.85
C THR A 140 -14.88 -4.52 16.51
N LEU A 141 -13.65 -4.03 16.34
CA LEU A 141 -13.25 -2.68 16.73
C LEU A 141 -12.78 -1.95 15.48
N TYR A 142 -13.62 -1.06 14.97
CA TYR A 142 -13.30 -0.33 13.75
C TYR A 142 -12.19 0.72 13.98
N ASN A 143 -11.39 1.00 12.94
CA ASN A 143 -10.26 1.94 13.05
C ASN A 143 -10.66 3.35 13.53
N PHE A 144 -9.76 3.99 14.26
CA PHE A 144 -9.95 5.32 14.83
C PHE A 144 -9.11 6.40 14.10
N VAL A 145 -9.27 7.64 14.54
CA VAL A 145 -8.46 8.82 14.23
C VAL A 145 -8.20 9.57 15.54
N ASP A 146 -6.99 10.08 15.71
CA ASP A 146 -6.69 11.03 16.80
C ASP A 146 -7.35 12.39 16.48
N LEU A 147 -8.57 12.60 16.99
CA LEU A 147 -9.34 13.82 16.76
C LEU A 147 -8.75 15.05 17.44
N THR A 148 -7.77 14.88 18.34
CA THR A 148 -7.00 16.01 18.90
C THR A 148 -5.98 16.53 17.90
N ARG A 149 -5.48 15.65 17.03
CA ARG A 149 -4.53 15.97 15.96
C ARG A 149 -5.24 16.40 14.67
N PHE A 150 -6.26 15.66 14.24
CA PHE A 150 -7.01 15.96 13.01
C PHE A 150 -8.20 16.90 13.29
N GLN A 151 -7.90 18.20 13.28
CA GLN A 151 -8.88 19.25 13.53
C GLN A 151 -9.72 19.59 12.28
N PRO A 152 -10.98 20.04 12.47
CA PRO A 152 -11.83 20.43 11.35
C PRO A 152 -11.26 21.58 10.52
N ARG A 153 -11.43 21.51 9.20
CA ARG A 153 -11.16 22.62 8.27
C ARG A 153 -12.33 23.61 8.20
N SER A 154 -12.10 24.73 7.50
CA SER A 154 -13.18 25.65 7.11
C SER A 154 -14.15 24.97 6.13
N PRO A 155 -15.40 25.45 5.95
CA PRO A 155 -16.37 24.84 5.04
C PRO A 155 -15.85 24.62 3.62
N LEU A 156 -16.32 23.56 2.95
CA LEU A 156 -16.00 23.27 1.55
C LEU A 156 -16.65 24.29 0.60
N PRO A 157 -16.00 24.63 -0.53
CA PRO A 157 -16.60 25.48 -1.55
C PRO A 157 -17.73 24.73 -2.30
N GLU A 158 -18.64 25.48 -2.93
CA GLU A 158 -19.72 24.91 -3.75
C GLU A 158 -19.20 24.06 -4.93
N GLN A 159 -18.04 24.43 -5.47
CA GLN A 159 -17.33 23.65 -6.48
C GLN A 159 -15.90 23.37 -6.01
N PRO A 160 -15.42 22.12 -6.05
CA PRO A 160 -14.08 21.77 -5.60
C PRO A 160 -13.03 22.35 -6.56
N LYS A 161 -11.92 22.85 -6.02
CA LYS A 161 -10.80 23.43 -6.79
C LYS A 161 -9.49 22.71 -6.58
N SER A 162 -9.39 21.95 -5.49
CA SER A 162 -8.18 21.24 -5.11
C SER A 162 -8.48 19.78 -4.75
N ALA A 163 -7.59 18.89 -5.15
CA ALA A 163 -7.63 17.49 -4.77
C ALA A 163 -6.27 16.96 -4.33
N LEU A 164 -6.31 15.97 -3.44
CA LEU A 164 -5.14 15.22 -2.97
C LEU A 164 -5.31 13.74 -3.24
N ILE A 165 -4.30 13.12 -3.83
CA ILE A 165 -4.17 11.66 -3.89
C ILE A 165 -3.36 11.26 -2.66
N PHE A 166 -4.03 10.71 -1.65
CA PHE A 166 -3.40 10.31 -0.39
C PHE A 166 -3.27 8.79 -0.34
N SER A 167 -2.13 8.29 -0.84
CA SER A 167 -1.84 6.85 -0.89
C SER A 167 -0.34 6.58 -0.96
N ASN A 168 0.12 5.61 -0.16
CA ASN A 168 1.49 5.12 -0.23
C ASN A 168 1.82 4.38 -1.53
N LEU A 169 0.83 3.97 -2.32
CA LEU A 169 1.04 3.26 -3.59
C LEU A 169 0.92 4.16 -4.81
N ALA A 170 0.41 5.38 -4.68
CA ALA A 170 0.21 6.28 -5.83
C ALA A 170 1.54 6.88 -6.30
N SER A 171 1.75 6.93 -7.62
CA SER A 171 2.89 7.60 -8.24
C SER A 171 2.51 8.16 -9.61
N ASP A 172 3.34 9.07 -10.13
CA ASP A 172 3.16 9.59 -11.50
C ASP A 172 3.31 8.51 -12.59
N GLN A 173 3.91 7.37 -12.24
CA GLN A 173 4.14 6.25 -13.14
C GLN A 173 2.98 5.23 -13.16
N ASN A 174 1.93 5.43 -12.34
CA ASN A 174 0.79 4.52 -12.29
C ASN A 174 -0.56 5.21 -12.54
N TYR A 175 -1.51 5.10 -11.62
CA TYR A 175 -2.89 5.56 -11.77
C TYR A 175 -3.09 7.04 -11.43
N ALA A 176 -2.07 7.76 -10.96
CA ALA A 176 -2.22 9.19 -10.65
C ALA A 176 -2.60 10.03 -11.88
N GLY A 177 -2.09 9.68 -13.06
CA GLY A 177 -2.45 10.36 -14.32
C GLY A 177 -3.95 10.28 -14.63
N LEU A 178 -4.59 9.14 -14.36
CA LEU A 178 -6.03 8.96 -14.54
C LEU A 178 -6.85 9.85 -13.60
N ILE A 179 -6.42 9.97 -12.34
CA ILE A 179 -7.08 10.82 -11.36
C ILE A 179 -6.97 12.30 -11.77
N ARG A 180 -5.77 12.74 -12.21
CA ARG A 180 -5.57 14.11 -12.67
C ARG A 180 -6.46 14.44 -13.88
N ALA A 181 -6.52 13.55 -14.88
CA ALA A 181 -7.39 13.73 -16.05
C ALA A 181 -8.87 13.88 -15.65
N ALA A 182 -9.36 13.02 -14.76
CA ALA A 182 -10.72 13.10 -14.23
C ALA A 182 -11.00 14.38 -13.43
N CYS A 183 -10.01 14.85 -12.65
CA CYS A 183 -10.12 16.10 -11.90
C CYS A 183 -10.17 17.33 -12.83
N TYR A 184 -9.27 17.39 -13.82
CA TYR A 184 -9.22 18.50 -14.78
C TYR A 184 -10.49 18.59 -15.62
N SER A 185 -11.06 17.46 -16.05
CA SER A 185 -12.34 17.45 -16.78
C SER A 185 -13.53 17.93 -15.94
N ARG A 186 -13.37 18.00 -14.61
CA ARG A 186 -14.36 18.51 -13.64
C ARG A 186 -14.01 19.89 -13.08
N GLY A 187 -12.98 20.56 -13.60
CA GLY A 187 -12.61 21.93 -13.20
C GLY A 187 -11.86 22.02 -11.86
N ILE A 188 -11.28 20.91 -11.40
CA ILE A 188 -10.36 20.86 -10.25
C ILE A 188 -8.95 21.11 -10.78
N GLU A 189 -8.38 22.27 -10.50
CA GLU A 189 -7.15 22.77 -11.14
C GLU A 189 -5.86 22.31 -10.43
N ARG A 190 -5.95 22.04 -9.12
CA ARG A 190 -4.82 21.59 -8.31
C ARG A 190 -5.00 20.13 -7.90
N VAL A 191 -4.07 19.25 -8.31
CA VAL A 191 -4.09 17.83 -7.92
C VAL A 191 -2.71 17.37 -7.50
N ASP A 192 -2.53 17.21 -6.19
CA ASP A 192 -1.25 16.84 -5.56
C ASP A 192 -1.24 15.36 -5.15
N LEU A 193 -0.03 14.80 -4.94
CA LEU A 193 0.16 13.43 -4.45
C LEU A 193 0.92 13.44 -3.12
N MET A 194 0.47 12.60 -2.20
CA MET A 194 1.10 12.39 -0.90
C MET A 194 1.16 10.91 -0.56
N GLY A 195 2.35 10.43 -0.20
CA GLY A 195 2.61 9.04 0.17
C GLY A 195 3.98 8.55 -0.28
N LEU A 196 4.34 7.34 0.14
CA LEU A 196 5.64 6.73 -0.17
C LEU A 196 5.91 6.64 -1.68
N GLY A 197 4.95 6.14 -2.47
CA GLY A 197 5.10 5.92 -3.91
C GLY A 197 5.33 7.19 -4.75
N SER A 198 4.96 8.37 -4.23
CA SER A 198 5.22 9.65 -4.88
C SER A 198 6.54 10.28 -4.43
N GLY A 199 7.24 9.69 -3.45
CA GLY A 199 8.40 10.29 -2.79
C GLY A 199 8.05 11.46 -1.87
N ASN A 200 6.76 11.81 -1.72
CA ASN A 200 6.27 12.91 -0.90
C ASN A 200 5.60 12.37 0.37
N MET A 201 6.41 11.78 1.26
CA MET A 201 5.95 11.32 2.56
C MET A 201 5.81 12.49 3.52
N GLN A 202 4.67 12.57 4.22
CA GLN A 202 4.35 13.66 5.13
C GLN A 202 4.21 13.16 6.56
N MET A 203 4.88 13.85 7.48
CA MET A 203 4.86 13.49 8.91
C MET A 203 3.62 14.02 9.62
N HIS A 204 3.07 15.12 9.08
CA HIS A 204 1.96 15.88 9.62
C HIS A 204 0.82 16.06 8.58
N PRO A 205 0.21 14.96 8.08
CA PRO A 205 -0.92 15.03 7.15
C PRO A 205 -2.08 15.92 7.66
N GLU A 206 -2.27 15.99 8.98
CA GLU A 206 -3.28 16.84 9.63
C GLU A 206 -3.14 18.34 9.30
N GLU A 207 -1.94 18.82 8.97
CA GLU A 207 -1.68 20.22 8.61
C GLU A 207 -1.94 20.49 7.12
N LEU A 208 -1.87 19.44 6.29
CA LEU A 208 -2.01 19.53 4.84
C LEU A 208 -3.43 19.25 4.36
N LEU A 209 -4.10 18.26 4.95
CA LEU A 209 -5.47 17.88 4.58
C LEU A 209 -6.46 19.06 4.54
N PRO A 210 -6.43 20.04 5.47
CA PRO A 210 -7.34 21.18 5.43
C PRO A 210 -7.29 22.01 4.13
N GLN A 211 -6.20 21.91 3.38
CA GLN A 211 -5.95 22.68 2.15
C GLN A 211 -6.60 22.08 0.91
N TYR A 212 -7.23 20.90 1.02
CA TYR A 212 -7.82 20.18 -0.10
C TYR A 212 -9.33 20.04 0.04
N ASP A 213 -10.04 20.13 -1.08
CA ASP A 213 -11.49 19.97 -1.12
C ASP A 213 -11.88 18.50 -1.27
N VAL A 214 -11.20 17.79 -2.17
CA VAL A 214 -11.41 16.36 -2.46
C VAL A 214 -10.16 15.56 -2.13
N VAL A 215 -10.32 14.41 -1.48
CA VAL A 215 -9.22 13.48 -1.23
C VAL A 215 -9.54 12.10 -1.79
N PHE A 216 -8.64 11.56 -2.59
CA PHE A 216 -8.66 10.18 -3.06
C PHE A 216 -7.85 9.34 -2.09
N ALA A 217 -8.52 8.48 -1.32
CA ALA A 217 -7.90 7.73 -0.25
C ALA A 217 -8.64 6.41 0.01
N LYS A 218 -8.07 5.58 0.89
CA LYS A 218 -8.73 4.38 1.43
C LYS A 218 -8.45 4.27 2.92
N ALA A 219 -9.23 3.42 3.60
CA ALA A 219 -8.97 3.03 4.99
C ALA A 219 -8.68 4.22 5.92
N ARG A 220 -7.58 4.16 6.67
CA ARG A 220 -7.22 5.20 7.63
C ARG A 220 -7.05 6.59 7.01
N CYS A 221 -6.39 6.68 5.86
CA CYS A 221 -6.24 7.95 5.14
C CYS A 221 -7.60 8.58 4.77
N ALA A 222 -8.60 7.75 4.43
CA ALA A 222 -9.96 8.21 4.16
C ALA A 222 -10.65 8.71 5.44
N LEU A 223 -10.49 8.00 6.56
CA LEU A 223 -11.01 8.43 7.87
C LEU A 223 -10.42 9.77 8.30
N GLU A 224 -9.09 9.91 8.20
CA GLU A 224 -8.36 11.14 8.51
C GLU A 224 -8.87 12.31 7.68
N ALA A 225 -8.95 12.16 6.35
CA ALA A 225 -9.46 13.20 5.45
C ALA A 225 -10.92 13.60 5.74
N MET A 226 -11.81 12.62 5.95
CA MET A 226 -13.20 12.91 6.31
C MET A 226 -13.32 13.57 7.68
N SER A 227 -12.49 13.18 8.66
CA SER A 227 -12.50 13.76 10.01
C SER A 227 -12.08 15.24 10.04
N VAL A 228 -11.24 15.65 9.08
CA VAL A 228 -10.89 17.05 8.82
C VAL A 228 -12.03 17.77 8.12
N GLY A 229 -12.75 17.10 7.20
CA GLY A 229 -13.89 17.65 6.48
C GLY A 229 -13.70 17.79 4.98
N CYS A 230 -12.77 17.02 4.39
CA CYS A 230 -12.67 16.88 2.94
C CYS A 230 -13.78 15.97 2.41
N ALA A 231 -14.21 16.20 1.17
CA ALA A 231 -14.98 15.20 0.42
C ALA A 231 -14.04 14.05 0.03
N VAL A 232 -14.45 12.79 0.20
CA VAL A 232 -13.56 11.65 -0.03
C VAL A 232 -14.10 10.71 -1.10
N VAL A 233 -13.27 10.41 -2.09
CA VAL A 233 -13.51 9.33 -3.04
C VAL A 233 -12.67 8.13 -2.61
N VAL A 234 -13.34 7.02 -2.27
CA VAL A 234 -12.67 5.79 -1.85
C VAL A 234 -12.10 5.09 -3.07
N MET A 235 -10.78 5.02 -3.21
CA MET A 235 -10.14 4.35 -4.35
C MET A 235 -8.65 4.04 -4.15
N GLU A 236 -8.14 3.13 -4.98
CA GLU A 236 -6.71 2.81 -5.13
C GLU A 236 -6.51 2.01 -6.44
N CYS A 237 -5.37 1.33 -6.60
CA CYS A 237 -5.08 0.45 -7.74
C CYS A 237 -6.11 -0.69 -7.95
N HIS A 238 -6.86 -1.06 -6.91
CA HIS A 238 -7.84 -2.15 -6.96
C HIS A 238 -9.20 -1.74 -7.55
N GLY A 239 -9.49 -0.45 -7.67
CA GLY A 239 -10.78 0.03 -8.17
C GLY A 239 -11.26 1.32 -7.49
N VAL A 240 -12.52 1.67 -7.77
CA VAL A 240 -13.19 2.88 -7.28
C VAL A 240 -14.44 2.47 -6.49
N GLY A 241 -14.45 2.79 -5.20
CA GLY A 241 -15.59 2.62 -4.31
C GLY A 241 -16.63 3.74 -4.41
N GLY A 242 -16.24 4.88 -4.96
CA GLY A 242 -17.10 6.05 -5.15
C GLY A 242 -16.89 7.13 -4.08
N LEU A 243 -17.65 8.22 -4.22
CA LEU A 243 -17.68 9.31 -3.24
C LEU A 243 -18.41 8.83 -1.97
N VAL A 244 -17.83 9.11 -0.81
CA VAL A 244 -18.50 8.90 0.47
C VAL A 244 -19.57 9.96 0.64
N THR A 245 -20.80 9.54 0.86
CA THR A 245 -21.96 10.40 1.09
C THR A 245 -22.75 9.94 2.31
N THR A 246 -23.66 10.78 2.81
CA THR A 246 -24.55 10.39 3.93
C THR A 246 -25.38 9.13 3.63
N GLN A 247 -25.59 8.80 2.36
CA GLN A 247 -26.35 7.63 1.93
C GLN A 247 -25.56 6.31 2.04
N ASN A 248 -24.23 6.36 1.95
CA ASN A 248 -23.39 5.15 1.86
C ASN A 248 -22.33 5.03 2.96
N MET A 249 -22.12 6.08 3.78
CA MET A 249 -21.03 6.13 4.75
C MET A 249 -21.07 5.00 5.80
N ASP A 250 -22.24 4.55 6.26
CA ASP A 250 -22.34 3.45 7.23
C ASP A 250 -21.86 2.12 6.62
N ALA A 251 -22.34 1.81 5.41
CA ALA A 251 -21.95 0.60 4.69
C ALA A 251 -20.45 0.60 4.35
N MET A 252 -19.92 1.75 3.92
CA MET A 252 -18.48 1.88 3.65
C MET A 252 -17.65 1.81 4.93
N ARG A 253 -18.14 2.35 6.05
CA ARG A 253 -17.48 2.31 7.36
C ARG A 253 -17.31 0.88 7.86
N ARG A 254 -18.35 0.04 7.72
CA ARG A 254 -18.31 -1.39 8.07
C ARG A 254 -17.25 -2.17 7.30
N LEU A 255 -16.88 -1.70 6.11
CA LEU A 255 -15.81 -2.26 5.28
C LEU A 255 -14.52 -1.46 5.36
N ASN A 256 -14.41 -0.57 6.36
CA ASN A 256 -13.26 0.29 6.63
C ASN A 256 -12.78 1.04 5.39
N PHE A 257 -13.69 1.45 4.50
CA PHE A 257 -13.35 2.14 3.25
C PHE A 257 -12.23 1.41 2.48
N GLY A 258 -12.24 0.08 2.55
CA GLY A 258 -11.14 -0.79 2.19
C GLY A 258 -11.31 -1.46 0.84
N VAL A 259 -10.55 -2.54 0.61
CA VAL A 259 -10.49 -3.22 -0.69
C VAL A 259 -11.85 -3.68 -1.20
N ARG A 260 -12.73 -4.16 -0.32
CA ARG A 260 -14.07 -4.62 -0.72
C ARG A 260 -14.98 -3.48 -1.16
N THR A 261 -14.85 -2.30 -0.57
CA THR A 261 -15.55 -1.10 -1.03
C THR A 261 -15.11 -0.73 -2.45
N MET A 262 -13.81 -0.83 -2.75
CA MET A 262 -13.25 -0.47 -4.05
C MET A 262 -13.63 -1.40 -5.20
N GLN A 263 -14.22 -2.56 -4.92
CA GLN A 263 -14.70 -3.48 -5.95
C GLN A 263 -15.99 -3.01 -6.65
N ALA A 264 -16.57 -1.89 -6.23
CA ALA A 264 -17.81 -1.35 -6.79
C ALA A 264 -17.69 -0.95 -8.28
N ALA A 265 -16.52 -0.44 -8.69
CA ALA A 265 -16.25 -0.07 -10.08
C ALA A 265 -14.77 -0.25 -10.45
N PRO A 266 -14.46 -0.52 -11.73
CA PRO A 266 -13.07 -0.61 -12.18
C PRO A 266 -12.36 0.74 -12.11
N LEU A 267 -11.03 0.72 -12.03
CA LEU A 267 -10.21 1.92 -12.06
C LEU A 267 -10.14 2.48 -13.48
N THR A 268 -11.04 3.42 -13.79
CA THR A 268 -11.09 4.13 -15.08
C THR A 268 -11.37 5.62 -14.85
N GLU A 269 -10.98 6.47 -15.80
CA GLU A 269 -11.30 7.90 -15.76
C GLU A 269 -12.81 8.15 -15.63
N ALA A 270 -13.63 7.40 -16.39
CA ALA A 270 -15.08 7.51 -16.34
C ALA A 270 -15.66 7.18 -14.96
N SER A 271 -15.14 6.14 -14.29
CA SER A 271 -15.56 5.77 -12.92
C SER A 271 -15.21 6.86 -11.90
N ILE A 272 -14.05 7.52 -12.06
CA ILE A 272 -13.63 8.62 -11.19
C ILE A 272 -14.49 9.86 -11.44
N VAL A 273 -14.73 10.23 -12.70
CA VAL A 273 -15.63 11.34 -13.08
C VAL A 273 -17.05 11.12 -12.53
N ASN A 274 -17.56 9.89 -12.60
CA ASN A 274 -18.85 9.54 -12.04
C ASN A 274 -18.87 9.72 -10.51
N ALA A 275 -17.82 9.29 -9.80
CA ALA A 275 -17.70 9.53 -8.36
C ALA A 275 -17.71 11.03 -8.02
N LEU A 276 -16.93 11.84 -8.76
CA LEU A 276 -16.88 13.30 -8.61
C LEU A 276 -18.18 14.01 -9.01
N SER A 277 -19.08 13.34 -9.70
CA SER A 277 -20.37 13.92 -10.10
C SER A 277 -21.35 14.09 -8.95
N GLY A 278 -21.17 13.32 -7.87
CA GLY A 278 -21.99 13.42 -6.66
C GLY A 278 -21.47 14.40 -5.60
N TYR A 279 -20.46 15.22 -5.91
CA TYR A 279 -19.91 16.17 -4.95
C TYR A 279 -20.98 17.15 -4.45
N ASP A 280 -21.11 17.25 -3.12
CA ASP A 280 -21.93 18.23 -2.42
C ASP A 280 -21.20 18.63 -1.13
N ALA A 281 -20.93 19.93 -0.98
CA ALA A 281 -20.20 20.48 0.16
C ALA A 281 -20.95 20.31 1.49
N THR A 282 -22.28 20.37 1.46
CA THR A 282 -23.15 20.19 2.64
C THR A 282 -23.18 18.73 3.06
N ASP A 283 -23.29 17.81 2.09
CA ASP A 283 -23.26 16.37 2.37
C ASP A 283 -21.91 15.95 2.94
N ALA A 284 -20.80 16.43 2.36
CA ALA A 284 -19.45 16.17 2.89
C ALA A 284 -19.25 16.69 4.32
N ALA A 285 -19.84 17.85 4.68
CA ALA A 285 -19.83 18.36 6.04
C ALA A 285 -20.65 17.47 7.01
N ALA A 286 -21.78 16.92 6.55
CA ALA A 286 -22.57 15.96 7.31
C ALA A 286 -21.82 14.62 7.51
N VAL A 287 -21.15 14.12 6.46
CA VAL A 287 -20.26 12.94 6.55
C VAL A 287 -19.15 13.18 7.57
N SER A 288 -18.48 14.34 7.52
CA SER A 288 -17.43 14.70 8.48
C SER A 288 -17.93 14.68 9.93
N SER A 289 -19.08 15.31 10.17
CA SER A 289 -19.71 15.36 11.49
C SER A 289 -20.04 13.95 12.01
N TRP A 290 -20.56 13.08 11.15
CA TRP A 290 -20.84 11.69 11.49
C TRP A 290 -19.56 10.90 11.77
N ILE A 291 -18.54 10.99 10.90
CA ILE A 291 -17.26 10.29 11.07
C ILE A 291 -16.63 10.67 12.42
N ARG A 292 -16.55 11.96 12.73
CA ARG A 292 -15.97 12.44 14.00
C ARG A 292 -16.68 11.88 15.24
N ALA A 293 -17.98 11.61 15.17
CA ALA A 293 -18.70 10.99 16.28
C ALA A 293 -18.29 9.52 16.53
N GLN A 294 -17.78 8.84 15.48
CA GLN A 294 -17.55 7.39 15.42
C GLN A 294 -16.09 6.96 15.56
N VAL A 295 -15.12 7.84 15.27
CA VAL A 295 -13.71 7.43 15.08
C VAL A 295 -12.77 7.92 16.17
N ASP A 296 -13.28 8.38 17.31
CA ASP A 296 -12.44 8.94 18.38
C ASP A 296 -11.47 7.91 18.98
N LEU A 297 -10.16 8.20 18.92
CA LEU A 297 -9.10 7.40 19.55
C LEU A 297 -9.36 7.15 21.04
N GLU A 298 -9.84 8.14 21.80
CA GLU A 298 -10.00 7.97 23.25
C GLU A 298 -11.11 6.96 23.57
N LYS A 299 -12.22 6.98 22.83
CA LYS A 299 -13.28 5.96 22.93
C LYS A 299 -12.78 4.58 22.53
N TYR A 300 -12.01 4.51 21.46
CA TYR A 300 -11.39 3.26 21.01
C TYR A 300 -10.49 2.65 22.08
N LEU A 301 -9.67 3.47 22.75
CA LEU A 301 -8.79 3.02 23.82
C LEU A 301 -9.57 2.50 25.03
N GLU A 302 -10.71 3.11 25.38
CA GLU A 302 -11.59 2.61 26.45
C GLU A 302 -12.12 1.21 26.15
N GLU A 303 -12.59 0.97 24.92
CA GLU A 303 -13.07 -0.35 24.49
C GLU A 303 -11.92 -1.38 24.47
N LEU A 304 -10.75 -0.99 23.96
CA LEU A 304 -9.57 -1.84 23.92
C LEU A 304 -9.06 -2.19 25.33
N GLU A 305 -9.05 -1.23 26.25
CA GLU A 305 -8.66 -1.45 27.64
C GLU A 305 -9.61 -2.46 28.32
N SER A 306 -10.91 -2.38 28.03
CA SER A 306 -11.88 -3.39 28.52
C SER A 306 -11.54 -4.80 28.02
N LEU A 307 -11.20 -4.94 26.73
CA LEU A 307 -10.79 -6.24 26.17
C LEU A 307 -9.52 -6.79 26.83
N TYR A 308 -8.55 -5.93 27.13
CA TYR A 308 -7.35 -6.35 27.84
C TYR A 308 -7.65 -6.84 29.25
N PHE A 309 -8.48 -6.11 30.00
CA PHE A 309 -8.85 -6.55 31.34
C PHE A 309 -9.64 -7.86 31.32
N ASP A 310 -10.58 -8.02 30.40
CA ASP A 310 -11.34 -9.26 30.27
C ASP A 310 -10.43 -10.45 29.96
N ALA A 311 -9.48 -10.28 29.03
CA ALA A 311 -8.48 -11.29 28.69
C ALA A 311 -7.57 -11.61 29.89
N TYR A 312 -7.08 -10.58 30.58
CA TYR A 312 -6.23 -10.70 31.76
C TYR A 312 -6.92 -11.45 32.90
N GLN A 313 -8.16 -11.08 33.25
CA GLN A 313 -8.90 -11.73 34.33
C GLN A 313 -9.27 -13.17 33.98
N SER A 314 -9.66 -13.43 32.73
CA SER A 314 -9.99 -14.78 32.27
C SER A 314 -8.79 -15.74 32.40
N ALA A 315 -7.59 -15.29 32.05
CA ALA A 315 -6.37 -16.10 32.13
C ALA A 315 -6.02 -16.52 33.57
N ARG A 316 -6.33 -15.70 34.58
CA ARG A 316 -6.09 -16.04 35.99
C ARG A 316 -6.88 -17.25 36.47
N THR A 317 -8.01 -17.53 35.81
CA THR A 317 -8.87 -18.69 36.12
C THR A 317 -8.62 -19.87 35.20
N ARG A 318 -7.83 -19.69 34.13
CA ARG A 318 -7.65 -20.68 33.06
C ARG A 318 -6.16 -20.86 32.74
N THR A 319 -5.56 -21.89 33.32
CA THR A 319 -4.19 -22.29 32.98
C THR A 319 -4.17 -23.15 31.72
N VAL A 320 -3.28 -22.84 30.79
CA VAL A 320 -3.06 -23.68 29.60
C VAL A 320 -1.98 -24.71 29.91
N ALA A 321 -2.33 -25.99 29.79
CA ALA A 321 -1.39 -27.09 29.99
C ALA A 321 -0.20 -26.97 29.00
N PRO A 322 1.06 -27.14 29.45
CA PRO A 322 2.24 -27.03 28.60
C PRO A 322 2.16 -27.91 27.34
N GLU A 323 1.63 -29.13 27.45
CA GLU A 323 1.48 -30.08 26.34
C GLU A 323 0.58 -29.50 25.24
N ARG A 324 -0.49 -28.80 25.61
CA ARG A 324 -1.41 -28.18 24.66
C ARG A 324 -0.71 -27.09 23.84
N ASN A 325 0.16 -26.30 24.48
CA ASN A 325 0.95 -25.29 23.79
C ASN A 325 1.98 -25.93 22.84
N LEU A 326 2.64 -27.01 23.26
CA LEU A 326 3.58 -27.75 22.41
C LEU A 326 2.89 -28.40 21.20
N THR A 327 1.72 -29.01 21.39
CA THR A 327 0.92 -29.54 20.27
C THR A 327 0.49 -28.43 19.31
N ALA A 328 0.03 -27.29 19.82
CA ALA A 328 -0.33 -26.15 18.98
C ALA A 328 0.88 -25.61 18.21
N ALA A 329 2.05 -25.53 18.84
CA ALA A 329 3.30 -25.13 18.19
C ALA A 329 3.72 -26.11 17.08
N ALA A 330 3.60 -27.42 17.32
CA ALA A 330 3.89 -28.44 16.30
C ALA A 330 2.94 -28.33 15.09
N ASN A 331 1.63 -28.17 15.35
CA ASN A 331 0.63 -27.97 14.30
C ASN A 331 0.89 -26.68 13.51
N TYR A 332 1.30 -25.62 14.21
CA TYR A 332 1.69 -24.36 13.60
C TYR A 332 2.87 -24.51 12.64
N LEU A 333 3.96 -25.13 13.09
CA LEU A 333 5.14 -25.41 12.24
C LEU A 333 4.76 -26.28 11.03
N HIS A 334 3.89 -27.28 11.23
CA HIS A 334 3.37 -28.09 10.14
C HIS A 334 2.61 -27.24 9.10
N SER A 335 1.81 -26.26 9.55
CA SER A 335 1.07 -25.36 8.66
C SER A 335 1.95 -24.36 7.90
N LEU A 336 3.10 -23.98 8.47
CA LEU A 336 4.09 -23.11 7.82
C LEU A 336 4.96 -23.85 6.79
N ALA A 337 5.21 -25.15 6.99
CA ALA A 337 6.15 -25.90 6.17
C ALA A 337 5.88 -25.82 4.65
N PRO A 338 4.63 -25.88 4.15
CA PRO A 338 4.35 -25.69 2.73
C PRO A 338 4.73 -24.29 2.22
N LEU A 339 4.43 -23.24 2.99
CA LEU A 339 4.74 -21.85 2.62
C LEU A 339 6.25 -21.64 2.51
N VAL A 340 7.00 -22.10 3.51
CA VAL A 340 8.48 -21.97 3.52
C VAL A 340 9.11 -22.76 2.38
N LYS A 341 8.65 -23.99 2.12
CA LYS A 341 9.15 -24.81 1.01
C LYS A 341 8.83 -24.19 -0.34
N GLN A 342 7.62 -23.63 -0.50
CA GLN A 342 7.22 -22.96 -1.73
C GLN A 342 8.05 -21.69 -1.96
N GLN A 343 8.24 -20.86 -0.94
CA GLN A 343 9.06 -19.65 -1.05
C GLN A 343 10.49 -19.98 -1.51
N ALA A 344 11.12 -21.00 -0.92
CA ALA A 344 12.46 -21.44 -1.35
C ALA A 344 12.49 -21.90 -2.83
N GLN A 345 11.42 -22.54 -3.32
CA GLN A 345 11.31 -22.93 -4.73
C GLN A 345 11.11 -21.71 -5.64
N ASP A 346 10.29 -20.75 -5.22
CA ASP A 346 10.01 -19.54 -5.99
C ASP A 346 11.26 -18.63 -6.06
N GLU A 347 12.05 -18.53 -4.99
CA GLU A 347 13.36 -17.86 -4.99
C GLU A 347 14.33 -18.49 -5.99
N GLN A 348 14.40 -19.83 -6.03
CA GLN A 348 15.22 -20.54 -7.03
C GLN A 348 14.75 -20.28 -8.46
N ARG A 349 13.43 -20.27 -8.71
CA ARG A 349 12.87 -19.97 -10.03
C ARG A 349 13.16 -18.52 -10.43
N ALA A 350 12.99 -17.57 -9.51
CA ALA A 350 13.26 -16.16 -9.74
C ALA A 350 14.73 -15.93 -10.14
N ALA A 351 15.67 -16.54 -9.42
CA ALA A 351 17.09 -16.48 -9.76
C ALA A 351 17.39 -17.04 -11.17
N HIS A 352 16.73 -18.14 -11.56
CA HIS A 352 16.83 -18.68 -12.92
C HIS A 352 16.24 -17.75 -13.98
N PHE A 353 15.11 -17.11 -13.71
CA PHE A 353 14.49 -16.13 -14.61
C PHE A 353 15.37 -14.89 -14.77
N GLU A 354 15.93 -14.37 -13.69
CA GLU A 354 16.84 -13.21 -13.71
C GLU A 354 18.10 -13.50 -14.53
N GLN A 355 18.73 -14.66 -14.32
CA GLN A 355 19.87 -15.10 -15.13
C GLN A 355 19.51 -15.20 -16.62
N ARG A 356 18.32 -15.72 -16.94
CA ARG A 356 17.84 -15.82 -18.34
C ARG A 356 17.53 -14.44 -18.93
N SER A 357 16.93 -13.52 -18.18
CA SER A 357 16.66 -12.14 -18.60
C SER A 357 17.96 -11.44 -18.98
N HIS A 358 18.97 -11.54 -18.11
CA HIS A 358 20.27 -10.94 -18.36
C HIS A 358 20.95 -11.47 -19.63
N LEU A 359 20.87 -12.79 -19.86
CA LEU A 359 21.40 -13.39 -21.10
C LEU A 359 20.65 -12.89 -22.35
N LEU A 360 19.32 -12.76 -22.26
CA LEU A 360 18.49 -12.26 -23.36
C LEU A 360 18.77 -10.78 -23.63
N GLU A 361 18.94 -9.95 -22.60
CA GLU A 361 19.32 -8.53 -22.72
C GLU A 361 20.67 -8.38 -23.44
N GLN A 362 21.67 -9.20 -23.09
CA GLN A 362 22.95 -9.23 -23.79
C GLN A 362 22.82 -9.65 -25.26
N GLN A 363 21.96 -10.63 -25.56
CA GLN A 363 21.69 -11.05 -26.94
C GLN A 363 20.98 -9.97 -27.75
N VAL A 364 20.00 -9.28 -27.16
CA VAL A 364 19.30 -8.16 -27.81
C VAL A 364 20.29 -7.05 -28.11
N GLN A 365 21.13 -6.65 -27.15
CA GLN A 365 22.13 -5.60 -27.36
C GLN A 365 23.15 -5.95 -28.45
N MET A 366 23.57 -7.22 -28.52
CA MET A 366 24.45 -7.71 -29.57
C MET A 366 23.76 -7.69 -30.95
N LEU A 367 22.49 -8.10 -31.03
CA LEU A 367 21.72 -8.05 -32.27
C LEU A 367 21.45 -6.61 -32.72
N GLU A 368 21.15 -5.69 -31.80
CA GLU A 368 21.00 -4.26 -32.09
C GLU A 368 22.29 -3.68 -32.69
N THR A 369 23.44 -4.04 -32.12
CA THR A 369 24.75 -3.65 -32.64
C THR A 369 24.96 -4.20 -34.06
N GLN A 370 24.67 -5.48 -34.29
CA GLN A 370 24.79 -6.09 -35.62
C GLN A 370 23.84 -5.47 -36.65
N VAL A 371 22.60 -5.15 -36.26
CA VAL A 371 21.64 -4.46 -37.14
C VAL A 371 22.17 -3.08 -37.51
N GLN A 372 22.75 -2.36 -36.56
CA GLN A 372 23.33 -1.04 -36.81
C GLN A 372 24.55 -1.11 -37.74
N GLU A 373 25.43 -2.10 -37.56
CA GLU A 373 26.56 -2.36 -38.46
C GLU A 373 26.09 -2.68 -39.89
N LEU A 374 25.13 -3.60 -40.04
CA LEU A 374 24.56 -3.97 -41.34
C LEU A 374 23.86 -2.79 -42.03
N GLN A 375 23.20 -1.91 -41.28
CA GLN A 375 22.59 -0.69 -41.83
C GLN A 375 23.64 0.27 -42.37
N VAL A 376 24.78 0.41 -41.68
CA VAL A 376 25.90 1.23 -42.16
C VAL A 376 26.50 0.65 -43.42
N GLU A 377 26.75 -0.66 -43.47
CA GLU A 377 27.26 -1.36 -44.66
C GLU A 377 26.31 -1.23 -45.85
N LEU A 378 25.01 -1.43 -45.64
CA LEU A 378 24.00 -1.29 -46.69
C LEU A 378 23.95 0.14 -47.24
N ALA A 379 24.02 1.15 -46.36
CA ALA A 379 24.07 2.56 -46.75
C ALA A 379 25.35 2.92 -47.52
N GLN A 380 26.47 2.25 -47.24
CA GLN A 380 27.71 2.41 -47.99
C GLN A 380 27.64 1.75 -49.36
N SER A 381 27.18 0.50 -49.43
CA SER A 381 26.99 -0.24 -50.69
C SER A 381 26.00 0.47 -51.64
N ALA A 382 24.93 1.07 -51.10
CA ALA A 382 23.99 1.88 -51.87
C ALA A 382 24.64 3.14 -52.46
N ARG A 383 25.51 3.81 -51.70
CA ARG A 383 26.28 4.98 -52.17
C ARG A 383 27.27 4.60 -53.28
N ASP A 384 28.00 3.50 -53.09
CA ASP A 384 28.98 3.01 -54.07
C ASP A 384 28.29 2.60 -55.39
N SER A 385 27.13 1.95 -55.30
CA SER A 385 26.31 1.57 -56.45
C SER A 385 25.79 2.80 -57.22
N ALA A 386 25.30 3.82 -56.50
CA ALA A 386 24.84 5.08 -57.12
C ALA A 386 25.99 5.83 -57.80
N HIS A 387 27.17 5.83 -57.19
CA HIS A 387 28.37 6.44 -57.78
C HIS A 387 28.80 5.69 -59.06
N ALA A 388 28.84 4.36 -59.03
CA ALA A 388 29.17 3.54 -60.19
C ALA A 388 28.17 3.73 -61.35
N GLN A 389 26.87 3.82 -61.07
CA GLN A 389 25.84 4.11 -62.09
C GLN A 389 26.04 5.49 -62.71
N THR A 390 26.33 6.51 -61.90
CA THR A 390 26.57 7.88 -62.36
C THR A 390 27.81 7.97 -63.24
N THR A 391 28.91 7.34 -62.83
CA THR A 391 30.15 7.27 -63.62
C THR A 391 29.93 6.54 -64.94
N THR A 392 29.17 5.43 -64.93
CA THR A 392 28.82 4.67 -66.15
C THR A 392 27.96 5.51 -67.12
N MET A 393 26.97 6.26 -66.60
CA MET A 393 26.16 7.18 -67.41
C MET A 393 26.99 8.32 -68.00
N SER A 394 27.87 8.94 -67.21
CA SER A 394 28.77 10.00 -67.65
C SER A 394 29.73 9.52 -68.75
N GLN A 395 30.33 8.34 -68.57
CA GLN A 395 31.19 7.73 -69.58
C GLN A 395 30.42 7.47 -70.89
N ARG A 396 29.21 6.89 -70.82
CA ARG A 396 28.34 6.70 -72.00
C ARG A 396 27.99 8.03 -72.68
N GLY A 397 27.63 9.06 -71.92
CA GLY A 397 27.33 10.40 -72.42
C GLY A 397 28.53 11.04 -73.13
N SER A 398 29.72 10.97 -72.52
CA SER A 398 30.96 11.49 -73.12
C SER A 398 31.32 10.75 -74.41
N LEU A 399 31.09 9.43 -74.48
CA LEU A 399 31.37 8.60 -75.64
C LEU A 399 30.43 8.97 -76.80
N LEU A 400 29.14 9.15 -76.51
CA LEU A 400 28.13 9.62 -77.46
C LEU A 400 28.44 11.04 -77.96
N GLN A 401 28.92 11.93 -77.11
CA GLN A 401 29.30 13.28 -77.48
C GLN A 401 30.55 13.31 -78.39
N ARG A 402 31.56 12.50 -78.08
CA ARG A 402 32.74 12.32 -78.95
C ARG A 402 32.37 11.72 -80.31
N LEU A 403 31.44 10.75 -80.34
CA LEU A 403 30.88 10.20 -81.57
C LEU A 403 30.17 11.28 -82.41
N LYS A 404 29.31 12.10 -81.78
CA LYS A 404 28.62 13.22 -82.44
C LYS A 404 29.60 14.27 -82.98
N GLN A 405 30.62 14.65 -82.20
CA GLN A 405 31.63 15.62 -82.64
C GLN A 405 32.46 15.08 -83.82
N ARG A 406 32.82 13.79 -83.83
CA ARG A 406 33.47 13.16 -84.99
C ARG A 406 32.57 13.14 -86.22
N LEU A 407 31.28 12.84 -86.07
CA LEU A 407 30.30 12.90 -87.17
C LEU A 407 30.12 14.31 -87.73
N ALA A 408 30.10 15.34 -86.88
CA ALA A 408 30.01 16.74 -87.28
C ALA A 408 31.29 17.25 -87.98
N ALA A 409 32.47 16.83 -87.51
CA ALA A 409 33.74 17.16 -88.16
C ALA A 409 33.90 16.52 -89.55
N VAL A 410 33.19 15.42 -89.81
CA VAL A 410 33.10 14.80 -91.15
C VAL A 410 32.13 15.57 -92.07
N HIS A 411 31.10 16.22 -91.53
CA HIS A 411 30.15 17.01 -92.32
C HIS A 411 30.61 18.47 -92.56
N GLY A 412 31.38 19.07 -91.65
CA GLY A 412 31.88 20.45 -91.76
C GLY A 412 33.05 20.66 -92.72
N ARG A 413 33.55 19.61 -93.40
CA ARG A 413 34.61 19.72 -94.44
C ARG A 413 34.07 19.77 -95.88
N ASN A 414 32.76 19.87 -96.07
CA ASN A 414 32.12 19.89 -97.39
C ASN A 414 31.44 21.22 -97.76
N GLU A 415 31.65 22.31 -97.00
CA GLU A 415 31.17 23.65 -97.37
C GLU A 415 32.31 24.69 -97.28
N THR A 416 33.30 24.51 -98.14
CA THR A 416 34.15 25.53 -98.79
C THR A 416 34.62 24.92 -100.09
#